data_AF-A0A7V8BGZ9-F1
#
_entry.id   AF-A0A7V8BGZ9-F1
#
_cell.length_a   1.000
_cell.length_b   1.000
_cell.length_c   1.000
_cell.angle_alpha   90.00
_cell.angle_beta   90.00
_cell.angle_gamma   90.00
#
_symmetry.space_group_name_H-M   'P 1'
#
loop_
_entity.id
_entity.type
_entity.pdbx_description
1 polymer ?
#
loop_
_entity_poly.entity_id
_entity_poly.type
_entity_poly.pdbx_seq_one_letter_code
_entity_poly.pdbx_strand_id
1 'polypeptide(L)' 'MPLPPAGAKRTPLDAKCLPYPKASSRAAPAPMQRHVPWSITTVRFLFARAIAQELLKCPYCGRVHRQKRY' A
#
# COMPACT_ATOMS: atom_id res chain seq x y z
N MET A 1 25.25 45.36 -16.33
CA MET A 1 24.75 44.23 -17.13
C MET A 1 23.57 43.58 -16.40
N PRO A 2 22.55 43.09 -17.13
CA PRO A 2 21.13 43.12 -16.77
C PRO A 2 20.58 41.80 -16.18
N LEU A 3 19.33 41.82 -15.70
CA LEU A 3 18.54 40.66 -15.26
C LEU A 3 18.47 39.56 -16.34
N PRO A 4 18.44 38.26 -15.95
CA PRO A 4 18.30 37.18 -16.92
C PRO A 4 16.89 37.19 -17.55
N PRO A 5 16.76 36.86 -18.85
CA PRO A 5 15.49 36.93 -19.55
C PRO A 5 14.50 35.86 -19.08
N ALA A 6 13.22 36.25 -19.02
CA ALA A 6 12.08 35.35 -18.88
C ALA A 6 12.05 34.39 -20.08
N GLY A 7 12.51 33.16 -19.87
CA GLY A 7 12.56 32.16 -20.94
C GLY A 7 13.58 31.05 -20.69
N ALA A 8 13.89 30.73 -19.43
CA ALA A 8 14.66 29.54 -19.11
C ALA A 8 13.85 28.31 -19.55
N LYS A 9 14.17 27.80 -20.74
CA LYS A 9 13.71 26.51 -21.23
C LYS A 9 14.04 25.50 -20.14
N ARG A 10 13.01 24.95 -19.47
CA ARG A 10 13.20 23.83 -18.55
C ARG A 10 13.87 22.76 -19.40
N THR A 11 15.15 22.50 -19.14
CA THR A 11 15.87 21.39 -19.74
C THR A 11 14.96 20.18 -19.57
N PRO A 12 14.65 19.40 -20.63
CA PRO A 12 14.05 18.11 -20.42
C PRO A 12 15.11 17.33 -19.64
N LEU A 13 14.98 17.31 -18.32
CA LEU A 13 15.72 16.39 -17.47
C LEU A 13 15.22 15.04 -17.91
N ASP A 14 15.95 14.46 -18.88
CA ASP A 14 15.79 13.09 -19.30
C ASP A 14 15.80 12.27 -18.01
N ALA A 15 14.65 11.72 -17.64
CA ALA A 15 14.49 11.05 -16.35
C ALA A 15 15.47 9.87 -16.20
N LYS A 16 16.07 9.43 -17.31
CA LYS A 16 17.16 8.43 -17.36
C LYS A 16 18.52 8.93 -16.89
N CYS A 17 18.80 10.23 -16.97
CA CYS A 17 20.11 10.81 -16.67
C CYS A 17 20.13 11.59 -15.34
N LEU A 18 19.06 11.48 -14.54
CA LEU A 18 19.11 11.92 -13.15
C LEU A 18 20.10 11.01 -12.41
N PRO A 19 21.11 11.56 -11.71
CA PRO A 19 21.92 10.75 -10.82
C PRO A 19 20.99 10.02 -9.86
N TYR A 20 21.10 8.69 -9.82
CA TYR A 20 20.33 7.86 -8.91
C TYR A 20 20.38 8.50 -7.52
N PRO A 21 19.25 8.67 -6.82
CA PRO A 21 19.23 9.38 -5.56
C PRO A 21 20.27 8.75 -4.64
N LYS A 22 21.30 9.53 -4.29
CA LYS A 22 22.29 9.10 -3.29
C LYS A 22 21.49 8.79 -2.04
N ALA A 23 21.48 7.52 -1.65
CA ALA A 23 20.77 7.05 -0.46
C ALA A 23 21.09 8.00 0.70
N SER A 24 20.13 8.82 1.09
CA SER A 24 20.30 9.87 2.09
C SER A 24 20.36 9.19 3.44
N SER A 25 21.56 8.81 3.87
CA SER A 25 21.81 7.99 5.06
C SER A 25 21.13 6.62 4.99
N ARG A 26 21.84 5.58 5.48
CA ARG A 26 21.18 4.32 5.78
C ARG A 26 20.22 4.61 6.94
N ALA A 27 18.96 4.92 6.65
CA ALA A 27 17.92 4.48 7.55
C ALA A 27 18.15 2.98 7.67
N ALA A 28 18.57 2.52 8.86
CA ALA A 28 18.73 1.09 9.13
C ALA A 28 17.52 0.37 8.54
N PRO A 29 17.69 -0.81 7.90
CA PRO A 29 16.59 -1.52 7.25
C PRO A 29 15.41 -1.49 8.20
N ALA A 30 14.38 -0.69 7.85
CA ALA A 30 13.24 -0.52 8.71
C ALA A 30 12.72 -1.94 8.95
N PRO A 31 12.44 -2.33 10.21
CA PRO A 31 11.98 -3.67 10.48
C PRO A 31 10.86 -3.99 9.50
N MET A 32 11.01 -5.12 8.78
CA MET A 32 10.08 -5.61 7.76
C MET A 32 8.67 -5.27 8.22
N GLN A 33 7.99 -4.38 7.49
CA GLN A 33 6.80 -3.69 7.96
C GLN A 33 5.82 -4.73 8.49
N ARG A 34 5.80 -4.90 9.81
CA ARG A 34 5.05 -5.97 10.46
C ARG A 34 3.59 -5.66 10.21
N HIS A 35 2.81 -6.68 9.86
CA HIS A 35 1.39 -6.61 9.55
C HIS A 35 0.69 -5.52 10.40
N VAL A 36 0.43 -4.37 9.78
CA VAL A 36 -0.14 -3.22 10.49
C VAL A 36 -1.61 -3.57 10.75
N PRO A 37 -2.11 -3.50 11.99
CA PRO A 37 -3.51 -3.83 12.30
C PRO A 37 -4.53 -3.09 11.44
N TRP A 38 -4.14 -1.92 10.95
CA TRP A 38 -4.93 -1.03 10.08
C TRP A 38 -4.48 -1.04 8.62
N SER A 39 -3.66 -2.00 8.21
CA SER A 39 -3.34 -2.17 6.80
C SER A 39 -4.61 -2.55 6.02
N ILE A 40 -4.69 -2.12 4.77
CA ILE A 40 -5.79 -2.48 3.86
C ILE A 40 -5.96 -4.01 3.80
N THR A 41 -4.86 -4.77 3.83
CA THR A 41 -4.88 -6.23 3.83
C THR A 41 -5.56 -6.80 5.08
N THR A 42 -5.23 -6.27 6.27
CA THR A 42 -5.86 -6.70 7.53
C THR A 42 -7.34 -6.40 7.54
N VAL A 43 -7.73 -5.19 7.13
CA VAL A 43 -9.13 -4.76 7.06
C VAL A 43 -9.93 -5.64 6.10
N ARG A 44 -9.39 -5.92 4.90
CA ARG A 44 -10.00 -6.84 3.93
C ARG A 44 -10.21 -8.24 4.51
N PHE A 45 -9.21 -8.75 5.23
CA PHE A 45 -9.32 -10.07 5.86
C PHE A 45 -10.40 -10.11 6.94
N LEU A 46 -10.49 -9.08 7.79
CA LEU A 46 -11.53 -8.98 8.81
C LEU A 46 -12.94 -8.92 8.20
N PHE A 47 -13.13 -8.12 7.14
CA PHE A 47 -14.40 -8.07 6.43
C PHE A 47 -14.78 -9.40 5.78
N ALA A 48 -13.84 -10.03 5.07
CA ALA A 48 -14.08 -11.34 4.46
C ALA A 48 -14.48 -12.40 5.50
N ARG A 49 -13.82 -12.39 6.67
CA ARG A 49 -14.16 -13.28 7.78
C ARG A 49 -15.57 -13.00 8.34
N ALA A 50 -15.92 -11.73 8.56
CA ALA A 50 -17.24 -11.35 9.07
C ALA A 50 -18.36 -11.76 8.09
N ILE A 51 -18.20 -11.45 6.81
CA ILE A 51 -19.15 -11.86 5.77
C ILE A 51 -19.29 -13.38 5.73
N ALA A 52 -18.18 -14.12 5.78
CA ALA A 52 -18.23 -15.58 5.77
C ALA A 52 -18.99 -16.16 6.97
N GLN A 53 -18.96 -15.52 8.14
CA GLN A 53 -19.69 -15.96 9.34
C GLN A 53 -21.21 -15.77 9.24
N GLU A 54 -21.65 -14.73 8.54
CA GLU A 54 -23.08 -14.47 8.27
C GLU A 54 -23.68 -15.45 7.25
N LEU A 55 -22.84 -16.03 6.39
CA LEU A 55 -23.29 -17.03 5.43
C LEU A 55 -23.70 -18.32 6.13
N LEU A 56 -24.87 -18.84 5.77
CA LEU A 56 -25.38 -20.16 6.19
C LEU A 56 -24.42 -21.30 5.86
N LYS A 57 -23.67 -21.18 4.76
CA LYS A 57 -22.75 -22.20 4.26
C LYS A 57 -21.44 -21.57 3.84
N CYS A 58 -20.32 -22.23 4.13
CA CYS A 58 -19.00 -21.84 3.65
C CYS A 58 -18.95 -21.91 2.12
N PRO A 59 -18.59 -20.83 1.40
CA PRO A 59 -18.52 -20.84 -0.06
C PRO A 59 -17.40 -21.73 -0.62
N TYR A 60 -16.34 -21.97 0.16
CA TYR A 60 -15.22 -22.82 -0.26
C TYR A 60 -15.48 -24.34 -0.14
N CYS A 61 -16.09 -24.79 0.96
CA CYS A 61 -16.24 -26.23 1.26
C CYS A 61 -17.69 -26.69 1.47
N GLY A 62 -18.68 -25.80 1.33
CA GLY A 62 -20.11 -26.13 1.45
C GLY A 62 -20.59 -26.45 2.87
N ARG A 63 -19.70 -26.51 3.87
CA ARG A 63 -20.07 -26.79 5.26
C ARG A 63 -21.04 -25.74 5.80
N VAL A 64 -22.13 -26.21 6.39
CA VAL A 64 -23.14 -25.36 7.04
C VAL A 64 -22.53 -24.78 8.33
N HIS A 65 -22.60 -23.47 8.50
CA HIS A 65 -22.19 -22.84 9.74
C HIS A 65 -23.26 -23.05 10.81
N ARG A 66 -22.85 -23.45 12.02
CA ARG A 66 -23.76 -23.53 13.16
C ARG A 66 -24.07 -22.10 13.59
N GLN A 67 -25.21 -21.58 13.12
CA GLN A 67 -25.65 -20.22 13.44
C GLN A 67 -25.66 -20.04 14.97
N LYS A 68 -24.95 -19.03 15.45
CA LYS A 68 -25.15 -18.52 16.81
C LYS A 68 -26.43 -17.71 16.79
N ARG A 69 -27.54 -18.35 17.14
CA ARG A 69 -28.79 -17.65 17.48
C ARG A 69 -28.50 -16.84 18.73
N TYR A 70 -28.50 -15.50 18.61
CA TYR A 70 -28.60 -14.59 19.74
C TYR A 70 -30.07 -14.47 20.15
#